data_AF-A0A382IVB7-F1
#
_entry.id   AF-A0A382IVB7-F1
#
_cell.length_a   1.000
_cell.length_b   1.000
_cell.length_c   1.000
_cell.angle_alpha   90.00
_cell.angle_beta   90.00
_cell.angle_gamma   90.00
#
_symmetry.space_group_name_H-M   'P 1'
#
loop_
_entity.id
_entity.type
_entity.pdbx_description
1 polymer ?
#
loop_
_entity_poly.entity_id
_entity_poly.type
_entity_poly.pdbx_seq_one_letter_code
_entity_poly.pdbx_strand_id
1 'polypeptide(L)'
;VKILEIGKVDLASLCYLNKERYPFLLESVNHNDNNRYSILFAFPEKSIILHNFTDFNFLSKLEDQYKSNNINTNLPFSGGWFVYLSYELIGQIEPILSKELCVSELPIAYAVKIPSAIIIDHKTNTTYLIDQD
;
A
#
# COMPACT_ATOMS: atom_id res chain seq x y z
N VAL A 1 -9.64 -9.48 -11.28
CA VAL A 1 -8.26 -8.99 -11.52
C VAL A 1 -7.82 -9.33 -12.93
N LYS A 2 -7.59 -8.31 -13.73
CA LYS A 2 -6.95 -8.39 -15.04
C LYS A 2 -5.45 -8.14 -14.86
N ILE A 3 -4.63 -8.91 -15.56
CA ILE A 3 -3.17 -8.78 -15.57
C ILE A 3 -2.74 -8.64 -17.02
N LEU A 4 -2.02 -7.57 -17.33
CA LEU A 4 -1.50 -7.29 -18.66
C LEU A 4 0.01 -7.09 -18.58
N GLU A 5 0.75 -7.78 -19.43
CA GLU A 5 2.17 -7.48 -19.63
C GLU A 5 2.30 -6.22 -20.50
N ILE A 6 3.13 -5.28 -20.04
CA ILE A 6 3.37 -4.00 -20.72
C ILE A 6 4.87 -3.79 -20.93
N GLY A 7 5.21 -2.81 -21.77
CA GLY A 7 6.59 -2.36 -21.92
C GLY A 7 7.15 -1.79 -20.61
N LYS A 8 8.49 -1.82 -20.47
CA LYS A 8 9.17 -1.24 -19.31
C LYS A 8 8.83 0.24 -19.16
N VAL A 9 8.53 0.64 -17.93
CA VAL A 9 8.25 2.03 -17.56
C VAL A 9 9.14 2.47 -16.41
N ASP A 10 9.38 3.78 -16.31
CA ASP A 10 10.00 4.39 -15.13
C ASP A 10 8.91 4.72 -14.10
N LEU A 11 8.89 3.94 -13.01
CA LEU A 11 7.89 4.06 -11.95
C LEU A 11 8.00 5.39 -11.20
N ALA A 12 9.22 5.87 -10.93
CA ALA A 12 9.45 7.10 -10.20
C ALA A 12 9.00 8.32 -11.02
N SER A 13 9.26 8.30 -12.34
CA SER A 13 8.80 9.35 -13.25
C SER A 13 7.27 9.44 -13.31
N LEU A 14 6.56 8.29 -13.33
CA LEU A 14 5.09 8.27 -13.29
C LEU A 14 4.54 8.81 -11.96
N CYS A 15 5.14 8.39 -10.84
CA CYS A 15 4.81 8.91 -9.50
C CYS A 15 4.97 10.43 -9.44
N TYR A 16 6.11 10.94 -9.93
CA TYR A 16 6.39 12.38 -9.93
C TYR A 16 5.41 13.16 -10.82
N LEU A 17 5.06 12.62 -11.99
CA LEU A 17 4.18 13.27 -12.96
C LEU A 17 2.75 13.45 -12.43
N ASN A 18 2.22 12.47 -11.69
CA ASN A 18 0.86 12.55 -11.14
C ASN A 18 0.73 11.76 -9.84
N LYS A 19 1.06 12.42 -8.72
CA LYS A 19 1.01 11.84 -7.37
C LYS A 19 -0.41 11.51 -6.89
N GLU A 20 -1.42 12.21 -7.40
CA GLU A 20 -2.82 11.88 -7.07
C GLU A 20 -3.22 10.55 -7.69
N ARG A 21 -2.77 10.27 -8.92
CA ARG A 21 -3.04 9.00 -9.60
C ARG A 21 -2.09 7.88 -9.17
N TYR A 22 -0.84 8.21 -8.85
CA TYR A 22 0.23 7.26 -8.52
C TYR A 22 0.86 7.58 -7.14
N PRO A 23 0.12 7.40 -6.04
CA PRO A 23 0.49 7.97 -4.74
C PRO A 23 1.61 7.24 -3.99
N PHE A 24 1.83 5.95 -4.26
CA PHE A 24 2.76 5.12 -3.48
C PHE A 24 3.68 4.34 -4.39
N LEU A 25 4.96 4.27 -4.03
CA LEU A 25 5.99 3.50 -4.70
C LEU A 25 6.75 2.67 -3.67
N LEU A 26 6.82 1.36 -3.89
CA LEU A 26 7.74 0.46 -3.20
C LEU A 26 8.77 -0.02 -4.20
N GLU A 27 10.02 0.39 -4.02
CA GLU A 27 11.12 0.08 -4.94
C GLU A 27 12.14 -0.85 -4.28
N SER A 28 12.55 -1.88 -5.01
CA SER A 28 13.59 -2.82 -4.60
C SER A 28 14.88 -2.49 -5.33
N VAL A 29 15.96 -2.25 -4.59
CA VAL A 29 17.28 -1.89 -5.17
C VAL A 29 18.28 -3.04 -5.22
N ASN A 30 18.16 -4.04 -4.34
CA ASN A 30 19.05 -5.20 -4.31
C ASN A 30 18.28 -6.47 -4.68
N HIS A 31 18.22 -6.80 -5.97
CA HIS A 31 17.34 -7.84 -6.53
C HIS A 31 17.75 -9.26 -6.10
N ASN A 32 17.12 -9.75 -5.04
CA ASN A 32 17.17 -11.14 -4.59
C ASN A 32 15.73 -11.66 -4.42
N ASP A 33 15.54 -12.89 -3.93
CA ASP A 33 14.18 -13.45 -3.80
C ASP A 33 13.28 -12.65 -2.84
N ASN A 34 13.84 -11.90 -1.87
CA ASN A 34 13.10 -11.02 -0.95
C ASN A 34 12.84 -9.60 -1.51
N ASN A 35 13.55 -9.22 -2.58
CA ASN A 35 13.56 -7.87 -3.17
C ASN A 35 13.30 -7.96 -4.69
N ARG A 36 12.44 -8.90 -5.08
CA ARG A 36 12.20 -9.26 -6.48
C ARG A 36 11.36 -8.22 -7.22
N TYR A 37 10.49 -7.49 -6.53
CA TYR A 37 9.47 -6.67 -7.16
C TYR A 37 9.61 -5.18 -6.84
N SER A 38 9.19 -4.34 -7.76
CA SER A 38 8.89 -2.93 -7.48
C SER A 38 7.47 -2.63 -7.91
N ILE A 39 6.73 -1.87 -7.10
CA ILE A 39 5.28 -1.70 -7.22
C ILE A 39 4.95 -0.22 -7.15
N LEU A 40 4.34 0.30 -8.21
CA LEU A 40 3.70 1.61 -8.23
C LEU A 40 2.18 1.43 -8.11
N PHE A 41 1.62 1.92 -7.02
CA PHE A 41 0.19 1.84 -6.73
C PHE A 41 -0.55 2.92 -7.52
N ALA A 42 -1.72 2.59 -8.08
CA ALA A 42 -2.44 3.46 -8.99
C ALA A 42 -3.94 3.55 -8.66
N PHE A 43 -4.53 4.71 -8.96
CA PHE A 43 -5.95 5.01 -8.80
C PHE A 43 -6.45 4.83 -7.35
N PRO A 44 -5.95 5.63 -6.40
CA PRO A 44 -6.43 5.58 -5.03
C PRO A 44 -7.92 5.89 -4.93
N GLU A 45 -8.61 5.10 -4.11
CA GLU A 45 -10.03 5.28 -3.80
C GLU A 45 -10.20 5.81 -2.36
N LYS A 46 -11.04 5.15 -1.56
CA LYS A 46 -11.30 5.50 -0.16
C LYS A 46 -10.06 5.38 0.70
N SER A 47 -9.91 6.32 1.64
CA SER A 47 -8.89 6.32 2.68
C SER A 47 -9.49 6.17 4.07
N ILE A 48 -8.76 5.51 4.97
CA ILE A 48 -9.00 5.46 6.42
C ILE A 48 -7.79 6.14 7.07
N ILE A 49 -8.04 7.18 7.87
CA ILE A 49 -6.97 8.00 8.46
C ILE A 49 -7.23 8.13 9.96
N LEU A 50 -6.26 7.72 10.76
CA LEU A 50 -6.26 7.87 12.22
C LEU A 50 -5.31 9.01 12.59
N HIS A 51 -5.83 10.08 13.19
CA HIS A 51 -5.01 11.20 13.69
C HIS A 51 -4.81 11.13 15.20
N ASN A 52 -5.82 10.71 15.96
CA ASN A 52 -5.73 10.57 17.41
C ASN A 52 -6.14 9.16 17.84
N PHE A 53 -5.53 8.67 18.93
CA PHE A 53 -5.80 7.33 19.47
C PHE A 53 -7.29 7.06 19.78
N THR A 54 -8.04 8.11 20.08
CA THR A 54 -9.45 8.04 20.51
C THR A 54 -10.45 8.20 19.37
N ASP A 55 -10.02 8.51 18.15
CA ASP A 55 -10.95 8.77 17.03
C ASP A 55 -11.78 7.50 16.71
N PHE A 56 -11.10 6.36 16.57
CA PHE A 56 -11.68 5.03 16.38
C PHE A 56 -10.57 3.97 16.45
N ASN A 57 -10.91 2.67 16.57
CA ASN A 57 -9.93 1.59 16.43
C ASN A 57 -9.57 1.38 14.95
N PHE A 58 -8.33 1.71 14.57
CA PHE A 58 -7.92 1.68 13.15
C PHE A 58 -7.89 0.28 12.56
N LEU A 59 -7.34 -0.70 13.30
CA LEU A 59 -7.19 -2.06 12.80
C LEU A 59 -8.56 -2.73 12.59
N SER A 60 -9.49 -2.58 13.54
CA SER A 60 -10.87 -3.06 13.38
C SER A 60 -11.57 -2.38 12.20
N LYS A 61 -11.40 -1.06 12.03
CA LYS A 61 -12.00 -0.33 10.91
C LYS A 61 -11.46 -0.79 9.55
N LEU A 62 -10.16 -1.11 9.47
CA LEU A 62 -9.54 -1.66 8.26
C LEU A 62 -10.02 -3.09 8.00
N GLU A 63 -10.10 -3.92 9.04
CA GLU A 63 -10.61 -5.30 8.97
C GLU A 63 -12.05 -5.36 8.45
N ASP A 64 -12.94 -4.51 8.97
CA ASP A 64 -14.34 -4.39 8.53
C ASP A 64 -14.47 -4.07 7.03
N GLN A 65 -13.49 -3.36 6.47
CA GLN A 65 -13.47 -2.94 5.07
C GLN A 65 -12.69 -3.89 4.17
N TYR A 66 -11.91 -4.80 4.76
CA TYR A 66 -11.15 -5.80 4.04
C TYR A 66 -12.11 -6.90 3.56
N LYS A 67 -12.04 -7.20 2.27
CA LYS A 67 -12.74 -8.33 1.69
C LYS A 67 -11.69 -9.30 1.19
N SER A 68 -11.68 -10.51 1.75
CA SER A 68 -10.84 -11.58 1.25
C SER A 68 -11.19 -11.87 -0.20
N ASN A 69 -10.21 -11.78 -1.08
CA ASN A 69 -10.34 -12.21 -2.46
C ASN A 69 -9.39 -13.37 -2.69
N ASN A 70 -9.96 -14.53 -3.03
CA ASN A 70 -9.19 -15.70 -3.46
C ASN A 70 -8.77 -15.52 -4.92
N ILE A 71 -7.83 -14.61 -5.17
CA ILE A 71 -7.20 -14.43 -6.48
C ILE A 71 -5.98 -15.34 -6.54
N ASN A 72 -5.98 -16.29 -7.47
CA ASN A 72 -4.83 -17.15 -7.70
C ASN A 72 -3.84 -16.45 -8.66
N THR A 73 -2.89 -15.71 -8.10
CA THR A 73 -1.81 -15.06 -8.85
C THR A 73 -0.48 -15.19 -8.12
N ASN A 74 0.61 -15.23 -8.89
CA ASN A 74 1.98 -15.27 -8.37
C ASN A 74 2.56 -13.87 -8.12
N LEU A 75 1.80 -12.81 -8.44
CA LEU A 75 2.20 -11.43 -8.20
C LEU A 75 2.00 -11.05 -6.73
N PRO A 76 2.88 -10.21 -6.14
CA PRO A 76 2.82 -9.86 -4.71
C PRO A 76 1.64 -8.95 -4.35
N PHE A 77 0.99 -8.35 -5.34
CA PHE A 77 -0.16 -7.47 -5.17
C PHE A 77 -1.18 -7.74 -6.28
N SER A 78 -2.46 -7.75 -5.94
CA SER A 78 -3.56 -8.08 -6.84
C SER A 78 -4.78 -7.17 -6.66
N GLY A 79 -4.55 -5.95 -6.16
CA GLY A 79 -5.58 -5.06 -5.64
C GLY A 79 -5.81 -5.29 -4.15
N GLY A 80 -6.12 -4.24 -3.39
CA GLY A 80 -6.09 -4.32 -1.93
C GLY A 80 -6.05 -2.98 -1.25
N TRP A 81 -5.28 -2.90 -0.18
CA TRP A 81 -5.03 -1.69 0.59
C TRP A 81 -3.53 -1.42 0.64
N PHE A 82 -3.13 -0.18 0.41
CA PHE A 82 -1.82 0.32 0.81
C PHE A 82 -1.95 0.86 2.23
N VAL A 83 -1.02 0.49 3.13
CA VAL A 83 -1.12 0.81 4.55
C VAL A 83 0.19 1.37 5.06
N TYR A 84 0.10 2.51 5.74
CA TYR A 84 1.15 3.11 6.55
C TYR A 84 0.73 3.03 8.02
N LEU A 85 1.60 2.46 8.85
CA LEU A 85 1.43 2.36 10.29
C LEU A 85 2.62 3.07 10.93
N SER A 86 2.37 4.19 11.62
CA SER A 86 3.41 4.82 12.44
C SER A 86 3.73 3.96 13.66
N TYR A 87 4.84 4.29 14.33
CA TYR A 87 5.19 3.64 15.60
C TYR A 87 4.11 3.86 16.65
N GLU A 88 3.51 5.05 16.68
CA GLU A 88 2.54 5.49 17.67
C GLU A 88 1.28 4.61 17.67
N LEU A 89 0.94 3.93 16.58
CA LEU A 89 -0.20 3.01 16.54
C LEU A 89 -0.15 1.94 17.64
N ILE A 90 1.05 1.62 18.16
CA ILE A 90 1.21 0.75 19.32
C ILE A 90 0.38 1.21 20.52
N GLY A 91 0.09 2.50 20.66
CA GLY A 91 -0.78 3.04 21.71
C GLY A 91 -2.24 2.57 21.63
N GLN A 92 -2.71 2.10 20.47
CA GLN A 92 -4.02 1.43 20.35
C GLN A 92 -3.97 -0.07 20.67
N ILE A 93 -2.80 -0.70 20.52
CA ILE A 93 -2.60 -2.14 20.76
C ILE A 93 -2.28 -2.40 22.23
N GLU A 94 -1.40 -1.59 22.81
CA GLU A 94 -0.95 -1.62 24.20
C GLU A 94 -1.31 -0.28 24.88
N PRO A 95 -2.53 -0.12 25.42
CA PRO A 95 -3.02 1.17 25.93
C PRO A 95 -2.17 1.79 27.03
N ILE A 96 -1.37 0.98 27.74
CA ILE A 96 -0.43 1.46 28.75
C ILE A 96 0.62 2.42 28.18
N LEU A 97 0.99 2.27 26.90
CA LEU A 97 1.98 3.10 26.22
C LEU A 97 1.40 4.41 25.69
N SER A 98 0.07 4.51 25.55
CA SER A 98 -0.59 5.68 24.93
C SER A 98 -0.27 7.03 25.59
N LYS A 99 0.05 7.03 26.88
CA LYS A 99 0.37 8.24 27.65
C LYS A 99 1.79 8.76 27.41
N GLU A 100 2.68 7.93 26.90
CA GLU A 100 4.09 8.25 26.66
C GLU A 100 4.35 8.65 25.19
N LEU A 101 3.38 8.38 24.31
CA LEU A 101 3.47 8.64 22.89
C LEU A 101 3.06 10.08 22.56
N CYS A 102 3.84 10.73 21.69
CA CYS A 102 3.54 12.07 21.20
C CYS A 102 2.87 11.98 19.83
N VAL A 103 1.72 12.64 19.67
CA VAL A 103 1.05 12.75 18.37
C VAL A 103 1.71 13.89 17.58
N SER A 104 2.15 13.58 16.36
CA SER A 104 2.71 14.56 15.42
C SER A 104 1.65 15.14 14.49
N GLU A 105 2.03 16.04 13.58
CA GLU A 105 1.14 16.51 12.50
C GLU A 105 0.82 15.41 11.46
N LEU A 106 1.63 14.34 11.40
CA LEU A 106 1.39 13.19 10.54
C LEU A 106 0.35 12.24 11.15
N PRO A 107 -0.44 11.54 10.32
CA PRO A 107 -1.40 10.56 10.82
C PRO A 107 -0.69 9.40 11.52
N ILE A 108 -1.31 8.90 12.60
CA ILE A 108 -0.86 7.71 13.33
C ILE A 108 -0.96 6.48 12.42
N ALA A 109 -2.02 6.37 11.64
CA ALA A 109 -2.19 5.30 10.68
C ALA A 109 -2.99 5.78 9.47
N TYR A 110 -2.67 5.21 8.32
CA TYR A 110 -3.24 5.61 7.05
C TYR A 110 -3.38 4.38 6.15
N ALA A 111 -4.58 4.13 5.66
CA ALA A 111 -4.84 3.07 4.69
C ALA A 111 -5.63 3.61 3.50
N VAL A 112 -5.23 3.22 2.29
CA VAL A 112 -5.91 3.61 1.05
C VAL A 112 -6.24 2.38 0.25
N LYS A 113 -7.48 2.30 -0.21
CA LYS A 113 -7.93 1.25 -1.12
C LYS A 113 -7.32 1.50 -2.49
N ILE A 114 -6.60 0.51 -3.02
CA ILE A 114 -5.90 0.56 -4.30
C ILE A 114 -6.38 -0.61 -5.18
N PRO A 115 -7.06 -0.35 -6.31
CA PRO A 115 -7.52 -1.37 -7.23
C PRO A 115 -6.43 -1.81 -8.21
N SER A 116 -5.52 -0.91 -8.60
CA SER A 116 -4.59 -1.14 -9.71
C SER A 116 -3.14 -0.85 -9.31
N ALA A 117 -2.19 -1.47 -10.00
CA ALA A 117 -0.76 -1.20 -9.82
C ALA A 117 0.05 -1.55 -11.06
N ILE A 118 1.25 -0.97 -11.16
CA ILE A 118 2.29 -1.39 -12.09
C ILE A 118 3.37 -2.12 -11.28
N ILE A 119 3.67 -3.36 -11.66
CA ILE A 119 4.61 -4.23 -10.97
C ILE A 119 5.74 -4.59 -11.91
N ILE A 120 6.97 -4.29 -11.53
CA ILE A 120 8.17 -4.78 -12.21
C ILE A 120 8.63 -6.04 -11.48
N ASP A 121 8.77 -7.13 -12.21
CA ASP A 121 9.45 -8.34 -11.77
C ASP A 121 10.90 -8.30 -12.24
N HIS A 122 11.82 -8.03 -11.33
CA HIS A 122 13.25 -7.91 -11.64
C HIS A 122 13.90 -9.24 -12.00
N LYS A 123 13.28 -10.38 -11.65
CA LYS A 123 13.81 -11.71 -11.96
C LYS A 123 13.56 -12.09 -13.42
N THR A 124 12.37 -11.77 -13.93
CA THR A 124 11.99 -12.04 -15.32
C THR A 124 12.16 -10.83 -16.24
N ASN A 125 12.49 -9.66 -15.66
CA ASN A 125 12.55 -8.36 -16.34
C ASN A 125 11.25 -8.02 -17.08
N THR A 126 10.12 -8.37 -16.45
CA THR A 126 8.77 -8.18 -17.00
C THR A 126 8.04 -7.09 -16.23
N THR A 127 7.22 -6.29 -16.91
CA THR A 127 6.37 -5.28 -16.28
C THR A 127 4.92 -5.67 -16.45
N TYR A 128 4.18 -5.70 -15.36
CA TYR A 128 2.77 -6.04 -15.32
C TYR A 128 1.95 -4.82 -14.92
N LEU A 129 0.86 -4.58 -15.63
CA LEU A 129 -0.25 -3.76 -15.17
C LEU A 129 -1.30 -4.70 -14.57
N ILE A 130 -1.69 -4.45 -13.33
CA ILE A 130 -2.80 -5.15 -12.69
C ILE A 130 -3.97 -4.20 -12.51
N ASP A 131 -5.18 -4.74 -12.61
CA ASP A 131 -6.40 -4.01 -12.32
C ASP A 131 -7.42 -4.93 -11.64
N GLN A 132 -7.99 -4.52 -10.52
CA GLN A 132 -8.94 -5.34 -9.77
C GLN A 132 -10.32 -5.38 -10.43
N ASP A 133 -10.67 -4.36 -11.21
CA ASP A 133 -11.96 -4.16 -11.90
C ASP A 133 -12.07 -4.89 -13.26
#